data_AF-A0AAU5QB61-F1
#
_entry.id   AF-A0AAU5QB61-F1
#
_cell.length_a   1.000
_cell.length_b   1.000
_cell.length_c   1.000
_cell.angle_alpha   90.00
_cell.angle_beta   90.00
_cell.angle_gamma   90.00
#
_symmetry.space_group_name_H-M   'P 1'
#
loop_
_entity.id
_entity.type
_entity.pdbx_description
1 polymer ?
#
loop_
_entity_poly.entity_id
_entity_poly.type
_entity_poly.pdbx_seq_one_letter_code
_entity_poly.pdbx_strand_id
1 'polypeptide(L)'
;MQHEPIDPGFDGNGGLDPDGWVWVRGVDYLAGWRSANDAASELTAAMTGAGIDTSEMTATADTAPDGSGVLRLSLSAGTAFELAQVVRDGVAGLGKTG
;
A
#
# COMPACT_ATOMS: atom_id res chain seq x y z
N MET A 1 19.28 37.46 -16.14
CA MET A 1 18.92 36.52 -15.07
C MET A 1 18.75 35.17 -15.75
N GLN A 2 19.69 34.25 -15.58
CA GLN A 2 19.53 32.90 -16.11
C GLN A 2 18.65 32.14 -15.10
N HIS A 3 17.52 31.60 -15.56
CA HIS A 3 16.71 30.70 -14.75
C HIS A 3 17.46 29.38 -14.66
N GLU A 4 17.93 29.05 -13.46
CA GLU A 4 18.42 27.71 -13.14
C GLU A 4 17.25 26.71 -13.36
N PRO A 5 17.46 25.58 -14.06
CA PRO A 5 16.43 24.56 -14.18
C PRO A 5 16.12 24.03 -12.79
N ILE A 6 14.83 23.98 -12.44
CA ILE A 6 14.37 23.26 -11.25
C ILE A 6 14.80 21.81 -11.44
N ASP A 7 15.76 21.34 -10.65
CA ASP A 7 16.10 19.93 -10.50
C ASP A 7 14.94 19.27 -9.73
N PRO A 8 14.05 18.51 -10.38
CA PRO A 8 12.99 17.81 -9.68
C PRO A 8 13.64 16.60 -9.03
N GLY A 9 14.24 16.79 -7.85
CA GLY A 9 14.97 15.76 -7.13
C GLY A 9 14.26 14.41 -7.17
N PHE A 10 14.79 13.50 -8.00
CA PHE A 10 14.33 12.14 -8.14
C PHE A 10 15.05 11.28 -7.09
N ASP A 11 14.39 10.99 -5.97
CA ASP A 11 14.87 10.02 -4.99
C ASP A 11 14.37 8.60 -5.32
N GLY A 12 15.07 7.96 -6.27
CA GLY A 12 15.53 6.57 -6.15
C GLY A 12 14.55 5.37 -6.12
N ASN A 13 13.23 5.49 -5.98
CA ASN A 13 12.35 4.30 -5.95
C ASN A 13 10.92 4.44 -6.53
N GLY A 14 10.69 5.39 -7.44
CA GLY A 14 9.42 5.49 -8.14
C GLY A 14 9.58 6.35 -9.37
N GLY A 15 9.86 5.72 -10.50
CA GLY A 15 9.92 6.44 -11.77
C GLY A 15 8.63 7.25 -11.94
N LEU A 16 8.78 8.55 -12.18
CA LEU A 16 7.69 9.40 -12.61
C LEU A 16 7.24 8.87 -13.98
N ASP A 17 6.17 8.06 -13.99
CA ASP A 17 5.51 7.67 -15.23
C ASP A 17 4.82 8.91 -15.81
N PRO A 18 5.31 9.50 -16.91
CA PRO A 18 4.72 10.71 -17.49
C PRO A 18 3.29 10.48 -17.99
N ASP A 19 2.87 9.22 -18.21
CA ASP A 19 1.50 8.87 -18.63
C ASP A 19 0.52 8.73 -17.44
N GLY A 20 1.01 8.69 -16.20
CA GLY A 20 0.20 8.51 -14.98
C GLY A 20 -0.42 9.80 -14.40
N TRP A 21 -0.13 10.97 -14.98
CA TRP A 21 -0.38 12.28 -14.34
C TRP A 21 -1.58 13.04 -14.93
N VAL A 22 -2.34 12.41 -15.83
CA VAL A 22 -3.57 12.99 -16.36
C VAL A 22 -4.71 12.62 -15.43
N TRP A 23 -5.04 13.53 -14.51
CA TRP A 23 -6.25 13.46 -13.70
C TRP A 23 -7.47 13.37 -14.61
N VAL A 24 -8.11 12.20 -14.65
CA VAL A 24 -9.29 11.98 -15.48
C VAL A 24 -10.49 12.65 -14.82
N ARG A 25 -11.16 13.52 -15.58
CA ARG A 25 -12.37 14.20 -15.09
C ARG A 25 -13.46 13.17 -14.79
N GLY A 26 -14.08 13.31 -13.61
CA GLY A 26 -15.16 12.42 -13.16
C GLY A 26 -14.69 11.18 -12.40
N VAL A 27 -13.38 10.95 -12.29
CA VAL A 27 -12.82 9.88 -11.45
C VAL A 27 -12.60 10.41 -10.04
N ASP A 28 -13.13 9.71 -9.04
CA ASP A 28 -12.98 10.07 -7.63
C ASP A 28 -11.70 9.45 -7.04
N TYR A 29 -10.57 10.07 -7.35
CA TYR A 29 -9.28 9.62 -6.84
C TYR A 29 -9.18 9.72 -5.31
N LEU A 30 -9.90 10.66 -4.70
CA LEU A 30 -9.85 10.86 -3.25
C LEU A 30 -10.58 9.75 -2.51
N ALA A 31 -11.69 9.24 -3.06
CA ALA A 31 -12.34 8.05 -2.53
C ALA A 31 -11.41 6.82 -2.61
N GLY A 32 -10.71 6.64 -3.73
CA GLY A 32 -9.70 5.58 -3.88
C GLY A 32 -8.60 5.67 -2.81
N TRP A 33 -7.97 6.83 -2.68
CA TRP A 33 -6.91 7.07 -1.69
C TRP A 33 -7.39 6.86 -0.25
N ARG A 34 -8.61 7.30 0.09
CA ARG A 34 -9.20 7.05 1.42
C ARG A 34 -9.39 5.56 1.67
N SER A 35 -9.96 4.84 0.71
CA SER A 35 -10.13 3.39 0.82
C SER A 35 -8.79 2.67 1.00
N ALA A 36 -7.71 3.14 0.36
CA ALA A 36 -6.37 2.58 0.54
C ALA A 36 -5.79 2.88 1.93
N ASN A 37 -6.06 4.06 2.51
CA ASN A 37 -5.69 4.36 3.90
C ASN A 37 -6.46 3.51 4.91
N ASP A 38 -7.76 3.33 4.70
CA ASP A 38 -8.58 2.48 5.56
C ASP A 38 -8.07 1.03 5.52
N ALA A 39 -7.75 0.52 4.32
CA ALA A 39 -7.13 -0.79 4.16
C ALA A 39 -5.76 -0.90 4.86
N ALA A 40 -4.93 0.15 4.80
CA ALA A 40 -3.64 0.18 5.50
C ALA A 40 -3.82 0.11 7.03
N SER A 41 -4.76 0.87 7.57
CA SER A 41 -5.09 0.88 9.00
C SER A 41 -5.60 -0.50 9.45
N GLU A 42 -6.54 -1.07 8.69
CA GLU A 42 -7.13 -2.37 9.03
C GLU A 42 -6.10 -3.50 8.96
N LEU A 43 -5.25 -3.52 7.92
CA LEU A 43 -4.19 -4.51 7.80
C LEU A 43 -3.17 -4.41 8.95
N THR A 44 -2.77 -3.18 9.30
CA THR A 44 -1.84 -2.94 10.41
C THR A 44 -2.43 -3.41 11.75
N ALA A 45 -3.71 -3.10 11.99
CA ALA A 45 -4.42 -3.55 13.18
C ALA A 45 -4.54 -5.08 13.24
N ALA A 46 -4.86 -5.73 12.12
CA ALA A 46 -4.95 -7.19 12.02
C ALA A 46 -3.59 -7.87 12.27
N MET A 47 -2.51 -7.35 11.68
CA MET A 47 -1.15 -7.86 11.90
C MET A 47 -0.72 -7.70 13.36
N THR A 48 -0.98 -6.55 13.96
CA THR A 48 -0.72 -6.30 15.39
C THR A 48 -1.52 -7.24 16.27
N GLY A 49 -2.80 -7.45 15.96
CA GLY A 49 -3.67 -8.39 16.67
C GLY A 49 -3.22 -9.85 16.55
N ALA A 50 -2.57 -10.20 15.44
CA ALA A 50 -1.93 -11.50 15.22
C ALA A 50 -0.55 -11.64 15.89
N GLY A 51 -0.06 -10.59 16.56
CA GLY A 51 1.26 -10.57 17.20
C GLY A 51 2.44 -10.44 16.22
N ILE A 52 2.19 -10.04 14.98
CA ILE A 52 3.23 -9.79 13.99
C ILE A 52 3.85 -8.42 14.25
N ASP A 53 5.18 -8.37 14.30
CA ASP A 53 5.89 -7.10 14.46
C ASP A 53 5.79 -6.25 13.19
N THR A 54 5.27 -5.03 13.34
CA THR A 54 5.06 -4.06 12.27
C THR A 54 6.00 -2.87 12.34
N SER A 55 6.99 -2.86 13.26
CA SER A 55 7.88 -1.70 13.46
C SER A 55 8.67 -1.31 12.21
N GLU A 56 9.04 -2.28 11.39
CA GLU A 56 9.80 -2.11 10.14
C GLU A 56 8.89 -2.10 8.89
N MET A 57 7.56 -2.16 9.07
CA MET A 57 6.62 -2.12 7.95
C MET A 57 6.45 -0.68 7.45
N THR A 58 6.39 -0.52 6.14
CA THR A 58 5.89 0.72 5.53
C THR A 58 4.68 0.42 4.66
N ALA A 59 3.68 1.29 4.73
CA ALA A 59 2.43 1.19 3.99
C ALA A 59 2.15 2.52 3.31
N THR A 60 2.10 2.51 1.99
CA THR A 60 1.85 3.69 1.17
C THR A 60 0.51 3.54 0.46
N ALA A 61 -0.45 4.35 0.87
CA ALA A 61 -1.75 4.46 0.20
C ALA A 61 -1.63 5.37 -1.03
N ASP A 62 -2.18 4.89 -2.14
CA ASP A 62 -2.12 5.53 -3.45
C ASP A 62 -3.45 5.28 -4.19
N THR A 63 -3.59 5.82 -5.40
CA THR A 63 -4.74 5.61 -6.26
C THR A 63 -4.30 5.28 -7.68
N ALA A 64 -4.89 4.25 -8.25
CA ALA A 64 -4.67 3.87 -9.65
C ALA A 64 -5.33 4.87 -10.62
N PRO A 65 -4.96 4.85 -11.92
CA PRO A 65 -5.51 5.78 -12.92
C PRO A 65 -7.04 5.73 -13.06
N ASP A 66 -7.67 4.61 -12.72
CA ASP A 66 -9.12 4.41 -12.73
C ASP A 66 -9.84 4.91 -11.46
N GLY A 67 -9.09 5.46 -10.50
CA GLY A 67 -9.61 5.94 -9.21
C GLY A 67 -9.69 4.86 -8.13
N SER A 68 -9.28 3.62 -8.40
CA SER A 68 -9.27 2.58 -7.38
C SER A 68 -8.13 2.77 -6.37
N GLY A 69 -8.39 2.47 -5.10
CA GLY A 69 -7.39 2.55 -4.04
C GLY A 69 -6.32 1.47 -4.19
N VAL A 70 -5.07 1.85 -4.04
CA VAL A 70 -3.92 0.94 -4.10
C VAL A 70 -3.11 1.08 -2.81
N LEU A 71 -2.76 -0.05 -2.20
CA LEU A 71 -1.86 -0.09 -1.05
C LEU A 71 -0.55 -0.77 -1.44
N ARG A 72 0.56 -0.07 -1.30
CA ARG A 72 1.91 -0.62 -1.49
C ARG A 72 2.54 -0.88 -0.13
N LEU A 73 2.97 -2.11 0.10
CA LEU A 73 3.57 -2.55 1.36
C LEU A 73 5.04 -2.87 1.13
N SER A 74 5.90 -2.39 2.03
CA SER A 74 7.24 -2.92 2.20
C SER A 74 7.32 -3.63 3.54
N LEU A 75 7.76 -4.87 3.52
CA LEU A 75 7.90 -5.74 4.68
C LEU A 75 9.29 -6.36 4.67
N SER A 76 9.81 -6.65 5.86
CA SER A 76 10.94 -7.58 5.96
C SER A 76 10.51 -8.96 5.46
N ALA A 77 11.45 -9.74 4.91
CA ALA A 77 11.14 -11.11 4.48
C ALA A 77 10.59 -11.97 5.64
N GLY A 78 11.11 -11.78 6.86
CA GLY A 78 10.62 -12.47 8.07
C GLY A 78 9.16 -12.16 8.37
N THR A 79 8.81 -10.87 8.42
CA THR A 79 7.44 -10.39 8.63
C THR A 79 6.49 -10.92 7.54
N ALA A 80 6.95 -10.96 6.28
CA ALA A 80 6.16 -11.53 5.18
C ALA A 80 5.90 -13.03 5.36
N PHE A 81 6.88 -13.80 5.86
CA PHE A 81 6.69 -15.21 6.19
C PHE A 81 5.73 -15.42 7.36
N GLU A 82 5.83 -14.61 8.41
CA GLU A 82 4.91 -14.67 9.55
C GLU A 82 3.47 -14.40 9.12
N LEU A 83 3.25 -13.34 8.34
CA LEU A 83 1.94 -13.02 7.76
C LEU A 83 1.39 -14.19 6.94
N ALA A 84 2.23 -14.81 6.10
CA ALA A 84 1.82 -15.97 5.30
C ALA A 84 1.51 -17.22 6.14
N GLN A 85 2.10 -17.37 7.33
CA GLN A 85 1.73 -18.46 8.25
C GLN A 85 0.36 -18.18 8.90
N VAL A 86 0.15 -16.98 9.43
CA VAL A 86 -1.13 -16.57 10.04
C VAL A 86 -2.30 -16.75 9.07
N VAL A 87 -2.13 -16.32 7.81
CA VAL A 87 -3.16 -16.49 6.77
C VAL A 87 -3.46 -17.98 6.52
N ARG A 88 -2.45 -18.83 6.43
CA ARG A 88 -2.63 -20.28 6.20
C ARG A 88 -3.35 -20.95 7.37
N ASP A 89 -2.96 -20.61 8.60
CA ASP A 89 -3.57 -21.18 9.80
C ASP A 89 -5.02 -20.76 9.96
N GLY A 90 -5.34 -19.49 9.65
CA GLY A 90 -6.72 -18.99 9.60
C GLY A 90 -7.59 -19.76 8.60
N VAL A 91 -7.09 -19.96 7.36
CA VAL A 91 -7.80 -20.74 6.33
C VAL A 91 -7.99 -22.21 6.76
N ALA A 92 -6.98 -22.81 7.36
CA ALA A 92 -7.04 -24.19 7.86
C ALA A 92 -7.97 -24.38 9.07
N GLY A 93 -8.20 -23.31 9.84
CA GLY A 93 -9.17 -23.26 10.94
C GLY A 93 -10.61 -23.19 10.44
N LEU A 94 -10.87 -22.37 9.42
CA LEU A 94 -12.20 -22.23 8.80
C LEU A 94 -12.69 -23.51 8.12
N GLY A 95 -11.78 -24.33 7.59
CA GLY A 95 -12.11 -25.64 6.99
C GLY A 95 -12.43 -26.77 7.98
N LYS A 96 -12.21 -26.58 9.29
CA LYS A 96 -12.51 -27.59 10.32
C LYS A 96 -13.87 -27.40 11.00
N THR A 97 -14.57 -26.32 10.71
CA THR A 97 -15.91 -26.00 11.24
C THR A 97 -17.05 -26.33 10.27
N GLY A 98 -16.77 -27.08 9.20
CA GLY A 98 -17.75 -27.55 8.21
C GLY A 98 -18.06 -29.03 8.34
#